data_AF-A0A1S2QFJ7-F1
#
_entry.id   AF-A0A1S2QFJ7-F1
#
_cell.length_a   1.000
_cell.length_b   1.000
_cell.length_c   1.000
_cell.angle_alpha   90.00
_cell.angle_beta   90.00
_cell.angle_gamma   90.00
#
_symmetry.space_group_name_H-M   'P 1'
#
loop_
_entity.id
_entity.type
_entity.pdbx_description
1 polymer ?
#
loop_
_entity_poly.entity_id
_entity_poly.type
_entity_poly.pdbx_seq_one_letter_code
_entity_poly.pdbx_strand_id
1 'polypeptide(L)'
;MFAETLDDICARLDPYLELPLACVMFAADGTRTAALLDRVTYAGPALFALQAAQCRLLYSWGVRPDVVYGQAAGRMAAAYAAGVFSLAEACHAVGSLARLLGALPDPAPGRSALEGVLGAYGRTLATLHPRAPRLPLVCDVTARPVGAETAEPEFWVRRTPHRFADTAGVLHRDGVRVWLELGPADVLVRLLPGCLPDGPAAAFALSRDWAVLRAGPGAESGGGQP
;
A
#
# COMPACT_ATOMS: atom_id res chain seq x y z
N MET A 1 6.69 -12.42 -14.29
CA MET A 1 6.34 -12.24 -12.85
C MET A 1 5.86 -10.82 -12.53
N PHE A 2 6.74 -9.81 -12.41
CA PHE A 2 6.32 -8.49 -11.88
C PHE A 2 5.32 -7.78 -12.78
N ALA A 3 5.65 -7.60 -14.07
CA ALA A 3 4.79 -6.92 -15.03
C ALA A 3 3.42 -7.62 -15.15
N GLU A 4 3.42 -8.94 -15.36
CA GLU A 4 2.18 -9.73 -15.42
C GLU A 4 1.31 -9.59 -14.17
N THR A 5 1.92 -9.58 -12.97
CA THR A 5 1.18 -9.38 -11.71
C THR A 5 0.62 -7.97 -11.63
N LEU A 6 1.41 -6.98 -12.04
CA LEU A 6 0.96 -5.59 -12.04
C LEU A 6 -0.21 -5.39 -13.00
N ASP A 7 -0.13 -5.95 -14.20
CA ASP A 7 -1.17 -5.87 -15.23
C ASP A 7 -2.47 -6.55 -14.77
N ASP A 8 -2.39 -7.74 -14.15
CA ASP A 8 -3.57 -8.41 -13.56
C ASP A 8 -4.21 -7.55 -12.46
N ILE A 9 -3.41 -6.92 -11.59
CA ILE A 9 -3.95 -6.07 -10.52
C ILE A 9 -4.57 -4.79 -11.09
N CYS A 10 -3.93 -4.15 -12.07
CA CYS A 10 -4.50 -3.00 -12.77
C CYS A 10 -5.86 -3.36 -13.39
N ALA A 11 -5.94 -4.44 -14.15
CA ALA A 11 -7.18 -4.90 -14.77
C ALA A 11 -8.30 -5.16 -13.75
N ARG A 12 -7.97 -5.66 -12.55
CA ARG A 12 -8.95 -5.86 -11.45
C ARG A 12 -9.40 -4.56 -10.79
N LEU A 13 -8.60 -3.50 -10.87
CA LEU A 13 -8.88 -2.18 -10.29
C LEU A 13 -9.57 -1.25 -11.28
N ASP A 14 -9.44 -1.47 -12.59
CA ASP A 14 -10.08 -0.68 -13.64
C ASP A 14 -11.59 -0.47 -13.46
N PRO A 15 -12.40 -1.46 -13.00
CA PRO A 15 -13.83 -1.25 -12.77
C PRO A 15 -14.19 -0.17 -11.72
N TYR A 16 -13.23 0.28 -10.91
CA TYR A 16 -13.42 1.33 -9.90
C TYR A 16 -12.95 2.71 -10.37
N LEU A 17 -12.38 2.80 -11.57
CA LEU A 17 -11.68 3.97 -12.08
C LEU A 17 -12.31 4.45 -13.39
N GLU A 18 -12.13 5.73 -13.71
CA GLU A 18 -12.62 6.30 -14.97
C GLU A 18 -11.71 5.94 -16.16
N LEU A 19 -10.41 5.81 -15.89
CA LEU A 19 -9.40 5.41 -16.85
C LEU A 19 -8.68 4.15 -16.35
N PRO A 20 -8.16 3.30 -17.26
CA PRO A 20 -7.36 2.15 -16.86
C PRO A 20 -6.17 2.58 -15.99
N LEU A 21 -5.93 1.86 -14.89
CA LEU A 21 -4.91 2.22 -13.90
C LEU A 21 -3.53 2.26 -14.54
N ALA A 22 -3.22 1.30 -15.41
CA ALA A 22 -1.96 1.24 -16.13
C ALA A 22 -1.73 2.49 -17.01
N CYS A 23 -2.78 2.99 -17.69
CA CYS A 23 -2.67 4.22 -18.49
C CYS A 23 -2.29 5.43 -17.64
N VAL A 24 -2.76 5.49 -16.39
CA VAL A 24 -2.43 6.57 -15.45
C VAL A 24 -1.04 6.39 -14.84
N MET A 25 -0.69 5.17 -14.43
CA MET A 25 0.62 4.83 -13.87
C MET A 25 1.78 5.08 -14.83
N PHE A 26 1.55 4.84 -16.12
CA PHE A 26 2.56 4.91 -17.18
C PHE A 26 2.39 6.11 -18.12
N ALA A 27 1.51 7.07 -17.78
CA ALA A 27 1.38 8.30 -18.54
C ALA A 27 2.68 9.12 -18.48
N ALA A 28 3.04 9.77 -19.59
CA ALA A 28 4.22 10.63 -19.64
C ALA A 28 4.13 11.76 -18.60
N ASP A 29 5.26 12.09 -17.98
CA ASP A 29 5.36 13.17 -17.01
C ASP A 29 4.87 14.51 -17.56
N GLY A 30 4.22 15.30 -16.70
CA GLY A 30 3.63 16.59 -17.06
C GLY A 30 2.30 16.52 -17.83
N THR A 31 1.81 15.32 -18.19
CA THR A 31 0.48 15.18 -18.81
C THR A 31 -0.64 15.28 -17.77
N ARG A 32 -1.85 15.66 -18.23
CA ARG A 32 -3.06 15.65 -17.39
C ARG A 32 -3.38 14.26 -16.85
N THR A 33 -3.10 13.22 -17.64
CA THR A 33 -3.29 11.82 -17.23
C THR A 33 -2.34 11.44 -16.10
N ALA A 34 -1.06 11.82 -16.18
CA ALA A 34 -0.09 11.56 -15.12
C ALA A 34 -0.44 12.28 -13.80
N ALA A 35 -1.01 13.49 -13.88
CA ALA A 35 -1.47 14.24 -12.71
C ALA A 35 -2.64 13.57 -11.97
N LEU A 36 -3.32 12.58 -12.57
CA LEU A 36 -4.35 11.81 -11.88
C LEU A 36 -3.78 10.95 -10.75
N LEU A 37 -2.49 10.59 -10.78
CA LEU A 37 -1.85 9.83 -9.70
C LEU A 37 -1.86 10.58 -8.36
N ASP A 38 -1.98 11.91 -8.36
CA ASP A 38 -2.09 12.70 -7.13
C ASP A 38 -3.51 12.69 -6.53
N ARG A 39 -4.50 12.19 -7.29
CA ARG A 39 -5.88 12.06 -6.83
C ARG A 39 -6.02 10.79 -6.00
N VAL A 40 -6.73 10.88 -4.88
CA VAL A 40 -7.00 9.74 -3.97
C VAL A 40 -7.59 8.53 -4.70
N THR A 41 -8.40 8.77 -5.73
CA THR A 41 -9.02 7.74 -6.57
C THR A 41 -7.99 6.87 -7.29
N TYR A 42 -6.80 7.39 -7.63
CA TYR A 42 -5.74 6.63 -8.32
C TYR A 42 -4.53 6.34 -7.43
N ALA A 43 -4.16 7.24 -6.52
CA ALA A 43 -2.99 7.11 -5.66
C ALA A 43 -2.99 5.79 -4.85
N GLY A 44 -4.11 5.49 -4.19
CA GLY A 44 -4.27 4.27 -3.38
C GLY A 44 -4.18 2.99 -4.22
N PRO A 45 -4.99 2.85 -5.29
CA PRO A 45 -4.91 1.73 -6.22
C PRO A 45 -3.52 1.52 -6.83
N ALA A 46 -2.86 2.59 -7.30
CA ALA A 46 -1.52 2.50 -7.88
C ALA A 46 -0.48 2.03 -6.86
N LEU A 47 -0.52 2.57 -5.64
CA LEU A 47 0.38 2.16 -4.56
C LEU A 47 0.18 0.67 -4.21
N PHE A 48 -1.07 0.24 -4.05
CA PHE A 48 -1.38 -1.17 -3.78
C PHE A 48 -0.87 -2.08 -4.91
N ALA A 49 -1.15 -1.73 -6.16
CA ALA A 49 -0.74 -2.51 -7.33
C ALA A 49 0.78 -2.70 -7.36
N LEU A 50 1.54 -1.62 -7.17
CA LEU A 50 2.99 -1.66 -7.11
C LEU A 50 3.50 -2.54 -5.95
N GLN A 51 3.01 -2.30 -4.73
CA GLN A 51 3.46 -3.04 -3.54
C GLN A 51 3.14 -4.53 -3.62
N ALA A 52 1.95 -4.89 -4.09
CA ALA A 52 1.54 -6.28 -4.25
C ALA A 52 2.36 -6.99 -5.34
N ALA A 53 2.65 -6.33 -6.46
CA ALA A 53 3.51 -6.88 -7.52
C ALA A 53 4.98 -7.05 -7.05
N GLN A 54 5.52 -6.08 -6.29
CA GLN A 54 6.84 -6.17 -5.67
C GLN A 54 6.91 -7.32 -4.65
N CYS A 55 5.90 -7.46 -3.79
CA CYS A 55 5.80 -8.52 -2.81
C CYS A 55 5.83 -9.90 -3.49
N ARG A 56 5.03 -10.08 -4.55
CA ARG A 56 5.04 -11.32 -5.34
C ARG A 56 6.39 -11.59 -5.99
N LEU A 57 7.13 -10.56 -6.41
CA LEU A 57 8.42 -10.72 -7.08
C LEU A 57 9.44 -11.26 -6.08
N LEU A 58 9.50 -10.65 -4.91
CA LEU A 58 10.35 -11.08 -3.81
C LEU A 58 10.03 -12.52 -3.39
N TYR A 59 8.74 -12.87 -3.31
CA TYR A 59 8.34 -14.25 -3.00
C TYR A 59 8.81 -15.24 -4.07
N SER A 60 8.79 -14.87 -5.34
CA SER A 60 9.31 -15.70 -6.43
C SER A 60 10.83 -15.88 -6.37
N TRP A 61 11.56 -14.95 -5.73
CA TRP A 61 12.99 -15.05 -5.46
C TRP A 61 13.32 -15.77 -4.16
N GLY A 62 12.32 -16.31 -3.46
CA GLY A 62 12.52 -17.02 -2.20
C GLY A 62 12.64 -16.11 -0.97
N VAL A 63 12.53 -14.79 -1.11
CA VAL A 63 12.49 -13.87 0.04
C VAL A 63 11.20 -14.12 0.82
N ARG A 64 11.31 -14.30 2.14
CA ARG A 64 10.16 -14.50 3.05
C ARG A 64 10.33 -13.56 4.24
N PRO A 65 9.37 -12.65 4.50
CA PRO A 65 9.41 -11.80 5.67
C PRO A 65 8.97 -12.58 6.91
N ASP A 66 9.65 -12.36 8.03
CA ASP A 66 9.22 -12.89 9.33
C ASP A 66 8.00 -12.14 9.88
N VAL A 67 7.83 -10.87 9.48
CA VAL A 67 6.73 -10.00 9.88
C VAL A 67 6.45 -8.97 8.79
N VAL A 68 5.19 -8.61 8.62
CA VAL A 68 4.75 -7.56 7.70
C VAL A 68 4.04 -6.43 8.44
N TYR A 69 4.17 -5.23 7.89
CA TYR A 69 3.62 -4.00 8.42
C TYR A 69 3.21 -3.09 7.26
N GLY A 70 2.08 -2.41 7.40
CA GLY A 70 1.59 -1.45 6.41
C GLY A 70 1.14 -0.17 7.07
N GLN A 71 1.73 0.96 6.67
CA GLN A 71 1.38 2.29 7.17
C GLN A 71 0.27 2.90 6.30
N ALA A 72 -0.84 3.32 6.92
CA ALA A 72 -1.94 4.03 6.24
C ALA A 72 -2.45 3.30 4.98
N ALA A 73 -2.20 3.86 3.78
CA ALA A 73 -2.62 3.24 2.50
C ALA A 73 -1.95 1.87 2.25
N GLY A 74 -0.76 1.63 2.82
CA GLY A 74 -0.05 0.35 2.72
C GLY A 74 -0.68 -0.80 3.54
N ARG A 75 -1.69 -0.53 4.39
CA ARG A 75 -2.35 -1.56 5.22
C ARG A 75 -2.92 -2.71 4.38
N MET A 76 -3.49 -2.41 3.21
CA MET A 76 -4.05 -3.45 2.32
C MET A 76 -2.99 -4.30 1.64
N ALA A 77 -1.86 -3.72 1.24
CA ALA A 77 -0.75 -4.49 0.71
C ALA A 77 -0.16 -5.44 1.78
N ALA A 78 0.00 -4.96 3.03
CA ALA A 78 0.47 -5.79 4.14
C ALA A 78 -0.52 -6.91 4.50
N ALA A 79 -1.82 -6.62 4.52
CA ALA A 79 -2.85 -7.62 4.78
C ALA A 79 -2.92 -8.70 3.68
N TYR A 80 -2.79 -8.29 2.42
CA TYR A 80 -2.67 -9.21 1.28
C TYR A 80 -1.42 -10.08 1.40
N ALA A 81 -0.26 -9.50 1.69
CA ALA A 81 0.99 -10.24 1.90
C ALA A 81 0.86 -11.25 3.05
N ALA A 82 0.17 -10.88 4.14
CA ALA A 82 -0.13 -11.75 5.27
C ALA A 82 -1.20 -12.82 4.98
N GLY A 83 -1.84 -12.81 3.81
CA GLY A 83 -2.88 -13.77 3.43
C GLY A 83 -4.25 -13.53 4.09
N VAL A 84 -4.50 -12.33 4.62
CA VAL A 84 -5.81 -11.93 5.15
C VAL A 84 -6.83 -11.91 4.01
N PHE A 85 -6.50 -11.23 2.91
CA PHE A 85 -7.33 -11.12 1.72
C PHE A 85 -6.72 -11.92 0.57
N SER A 86 -7.56 -12.53 -0.27
CA SER A 86 -7.13 -12.92 -1.61
C SER A 86 -6.85 -11.66 -2.46
N LEU A 87 -6.17 -11.84 -3.59
CA LEU A 87 -5.86 -10.71 -4.49
C LEU A 87 -7.14 -10.00 -4.96
N ALA A 88 -8.17 -10.76 -5.33
CA ALA A 88 -9.45 -10.21 -5.79
C ALA A 88 -10.16 -9.40 -4.68
N GLU A 89 -10.17 -9.92 -3.45
CA GLU A 89 -10.77 -9.24 -2.30
C GLU A 89 -10.00 -7.95 -1.95
N ALA A 90 -8.66 -7.99 -1.99
CA ALA A 90 -7.83 -6.81 -1.74
C ALA A 90 -8.04 -5.74 -2.82
N CYS A 91 -8.13 -6.12 -4.10
CA CYS A 91 -8.47 -5.19 -5.18
C CYS A 91 -9.87 -4.58 -4.99
N HIS A 92 -10.87 -5.40 -4.61
CA HIS A 92 -12.22 -4.91 -4.33
C HIS A 92 -12.25 -3.90 -3.18
N ALA A 93 -11.52 -4.19 -2.09
CA ALA A 93 -11.41 -3.31 -0.93
C ALA A 93 -10.74 -1.97 -1.31
N VAL A 94 -9.57 -2.02 -1.95
CA VAL A 94 -8.81 -0.82 -2.35
C VAL A 94 -9.58 0.02 -3.37
N GLY A 95 -10.12 -0.59 -4.43
CA GLY A 95 -10.88 0.10 -5.46
C GLY A 95 -12.15 0.74 -4.92
N SER A 96 -12.88 0.03 -4.05
CA SER A 96 -14.10 0.57 -3.43
C SER A 96 -13.80 1.74 -2.51
N LEU A 97 -12.74 1.66 -1.69
CA LEU A 97 -12.32 2.78 -0.84
C LEU A 97 -11.91 3.99 -1.67
N ALA A 98 -11.14 3.78 -2.74
CA ALA A 98 -10.69 4.84 -3.63
C ALA A 98 -11.88 5.56 -4.30
N ARG A 99 -12.87 4.80 -4.78
CA ARG A 99 -14.11 5.33 -5.37
C ARG A 99 -14.94 6.12 -4.35
N LEU A 100 -15.09 5.60 -3.14
CA LEU A 100 -15.85 6.27 -2.07
C LEU A 100 -15.18 7.59 -1.64
N LEU A 101 -13.85 7.59 -1.51
CA LEU A 101 -13.08 8.80 -1.17
C LEU A 101 -13.08 9.81 -2.34
N GLY A 102 -13.00 9.33 -3.58
CA GLY A 102 -13.02 10.17 -4.79
C GLY A 102 -14.37 10.85 -5.04
N ALA A 103 -15.46 10.33 -4.48
CA ALA A 103 -16.79 10.93 -4.56
C ALA A 103 -17.01 12.05 -3.52
N LEU A 104 -16.07 12.27 -2.59
CA LEU A 104 -16.18 13.36 -1.63
C LEU A 104 -15.90 14.71 -2.33
N PRO A 105 -16.65 15.77 -1.99
CA PRO A 105 -16.41 17.09 -2.54
C PRO A 105 -15.03 17.64 -2.12
N ASP A 106 -14.45 18.46 -2.99
CA ASP A 106 -13.24 19.25 -2.79
C ASP A 106 -13.68 20.71 -2.51
N PRO A 107 -13.27 21.39 -1.40
CA PRO A 107 -12.21 21.06 -0.44
C PRO A 107 -12.60 20.13 0.72
N ALA A 108 -11.59 19.78 1.54
CA ALA A 108 -11.57 18.70 2.53
C ALA A 108 -12.92 18.43 3.23
N PRO A 109 -13.41 17.17 3.19
CA PRO A 109 -14.71 16.82 3.72
C PRO A 109 -14.75 16.98 5.24
N GLY A 110 -15.87 17.50 5.75
CA GLY A 110 -16.14 17.51 7.19
C GLY A 110 -16.19 16.09 7.78
N ARG A 111 -15.99 15.97 9.09
CA ARG A 111 -15.94 14.69 9.82
C ARG A 111 -17.11 13.74 9.49
N SER A 112 -18.33 14.26 9.38
CA SER A 112 -19.53 13.48 9.07
C SER A 112 -19.48 12.82 7.68
N ALA A 113 -18.96 13.51 6.67
CA ALA A 113 -18.79 12.94 5.33
C ALA A 113 -17.79 11.77 5.33
N LEU A 114 -16.70 11.90 6.10
CA LEU A 114 -15.74 10.81 6.27
C LEU A 114 -16.34 9.61 7.03
N GLU A 115 -17.13 9.86 8.09
CA GLU A 115 -17.84 8.80 8.82
C GLU A 115 -18.82 8.05 7.89
N GLY A 116 -19.51 8.77 7.01
CA GLY A 116 -20.36 8.18 5.97
C GLY A 116 -19.59 7.27 5.00
N VAL A 117 -18.43 7.70 4.53
CA VAL A 117 -17.54 6.87 3.69
C VAL A 117 -17.07 5.63 4.42
N LEU A 118 -16.67 5.74 5.68
CA LEU A 118 -16.24 4.58 6.47
C LEU A 118 -17.38 3.59 6.71
N GLY A 119 -18.61 4.08 6.94
CA GLY A 119 -19.79 3.22 7.04
C GLY A 119 -20.07 2.48 5.72
N ALA A 120 -19.95 3.15 4.57
CA ALA A 120 -20.09 2.52 3.26
C ALA A 120 -18.97 1.51 2.96
N TYR A 121 -17.74 1.84 3.35
CA TYR A 121 -16.60 0.96 3.20
C TYR A 121 -16.72 -0.28 4.09
N GLY A 122 -17.18 -0.14 5.34
CA GLY A 122 -17.45 -1.26 6.24
C GLY A 122 -18.48 -2.24 5.66
N ARG A 123 -19.57 -1.72 5.05
CA ARG A 123 -20.53 -2.57 4.32
C ARG A 123 -19.91 -3.31 3.14
N THR A 124 -18.95 -2.69 2.45
CA THR A 124 -18.21 -3.35 1.37
C THR A 124 -17.32 -4.47 1.92
N LEU A 125 -16.58 -4.20 3.00
CA LEU A 125 -15.73 -5.20 3.64
C LEU A 125 -16.51 -6.39 4.21
N ALA A 126 -17.75 -6.17 4.66
CA ALA A 126 -18.64 -7.22 5.13
C ALA A 126 -19.09 -8.21 4.04
N THR A 127 -18.87 -7.91 2.76
CA THR A 127 -19.12 -8.85 1.65
C THR A 127 -17.89 -9.69 1.29
N LEU A 128 -16.73 -9.38 1.89
CA LEU A 128 -15.47 -10.09 1.69
C LEU A 128 -15.29 -11.18 2.75
N HIS A 129 -14.33 -12.06 2.53
CA HIS A 129 -13.99 -13.15 3.46
C HIS A 129 -12.55 -13.00 3.96
N PRO A 130 -12.23 -11.93 4.71
CA PRO A 130 -10.93 -11.77 5.33
C PRO A 130 -10.65 -12.90 6.33
N ARG A 131 -9.37 -13.24 6.46
CA ARG A 131 -8.88 -14.37 7.27
C ARG A 131 -7.88 -13.88 8.30
N ALA A 132 -7.70 -14.65 9.36
CA ALA A 132 -6.55 -14.46 10.23
C ALA A 132 -5.23 -14.49 9.42
N PRO A 133 -4.26 -13.64 9.75
CA PRO A 133 -3.02 -13.55 9.00
C PRO A 133 -2.20 -14.83 9.18
N ARG A 134 -1.58 -15.30 8.09
CA ARG A 134 -0.68 -16.47 8.04
C ARG A 134 0.78 -16.09 8.28
N LEU A 135 1.11 -14.81 8.14
CA LEU A 135 2.37 -14.21 8.52
C LEU A 135 2.12 -13.21 9.64
N PRO A 136 3.02 -13.06 10.62
CA PRO A 136 2.90 -12.01 11.63
C PRO A 136 2.63 -10.64 10.98
N LEU A 137 1.54 -10.00 11.38
CA LEU A 137 1.11 -8.70 10.88
C LEU A 137 1.02 -7.74 12.07
N VAL A 138 1.60 -6.56 11.95
CA VAL A 138 1.50 -5.51 12.98
C VAL A 138 0.57 -4.40 12.52
N CYS A 139 -0.35 -4.01 13.40
CA CYS A 139 -1.29 -2.92 13.14
C CYS A 139 -0.63 -1.56 13.37
N ASP A 140 -0.72 -0.70 12.37
CA ASP A 140 -0.21 0.68 12.38
C ASP A 140 -0.94 1.63 13.31
N VAL A 141 -2.09 1.21 13.83
CA VAL A 141 -2.88 1.95 14.81
C VAL A 141 -2.52 1.58 16.25
N THR A 142 -2.38 0.28 16.53
CA THR A 142 -2.15 -0.19 17.91
C THR A 142 -0.68 -0.41 18.22
N ALA A 143 0.19 -0.49 17.20
CA ALA A 143 1.58 -0.93 17.29
C ALA A 143 1.69 -2.33 17.94
N ARG A 144 0.71 -3.20 17.69
CA ARG A 144 0.68 -4.57 18.21
C ARG A 144 0.45 -5.59 17.10
N PRO A 145 0.95 -6.83 17.26
CA PRO A 145 0.57 -7.94 16.41
C PRO A 145 -0.95 -8.11 16.37
N VAL A 146 -1.48 -8.50 15.22
CA VAL A 146 -2.91 -8.79 15.03
C VAL A 146 -3.13 -10.22 14.58
N GLY A 147 -4.32 -10.75 14.90
CA GLY A 147 -4.71 -12.12 14.61
C GLY A 147 -6.11 -12.22 14.00
N ALA A 148 -6.98 -12.99 14.64
CA ALA A 148 -8.32 -13.30 14.14
C ALA A 148 -9.21 -12.06 13.94
N GLU A 149 -8.97 -10.96 14.68
CA GLU A 149 -9.70 -9.71 14.54
C GLU A 149 -9.57 -9.06 13.16
N THR A 150 -8.57 -9.44 12.37
CA THR A 150 -8.43 -9.01 10.97
C THR A 150 -9.53 -9.57 10.06
N ALA A 151 -10.24 -10.62 10.50
CA ALA A 151 -11.41 -11.16 9.82
C ALA A 151 -12.67 -10.30 10.03
N GLU A 152 -12.63 -9.32 10.93
CA GLU A 152 -13.78 -8.45 11.21
C GLU A 152 -13.69 -7.16 10.38
N PRO A 153 -14.73 -6.80 9.59
CA PRO A 153 -14.77 -5.54 8.83
C PRO A 153 -14.46 -4.29 9.67
N GLU A 154 -14.91 -4.28 10.93
CA GLU A 154 -14.75 -3.19 11.88
C GLU A 154 -13.28 -2.90 12.18
N PHE A 155 -12.39 -3.89 12.08
CA PHE A 155 -10.96 -3.70 12.27
C PHE A 155 -10.37 -2.73 11.22
N TRP A 156 -10.85 -2.81 9.99
CA TRP A 156 -10.28 -2.09 8.86
C TRP A 156 -10.78 -0.65 8.73
N VAL A 157 -11.97 -0.34 9.25
CA VAL A 157 -12.57 1.02 9.22
C VAL A 157 -12.17 1.91 10.40
N ARG A 158 -11.46 1.37 11.40
CA ARG A 158 -11.00 2.15 12.56
C ARG A 158 -10.07 3.28 12.14
N ARG A 159 -10.31 4.47 12.70
CA ARG A 159 -9.42 5.63 12.58
C ARG A 159 -8.88 6.05 13.94
N THR A 160 -7.56 6.14 13.98
CA THR A 160 -6.75 6.73 15.05
C THR A 160 -5.42 7.15 14.41
N PRO A 161 -4.66 8.06 15.02
CA PRO A 161 -3.35 8.45 14.51
C PRO A 161 -2.47 7.21 14.28
N HIS A 162 -1.77 7.18 13.15
CA HIS A 162 -0.85 6.11 12.82
C HIS A 162 0.41 6.21 13.69
N ARG A 163 0.88 5.09 14.23
CA ARG A 163 1.94 5.01 15.24
C ARG A 163 3.21 4.36 14.67
N PHE A 164 3.80 4.97 13.63
CA PHE A 164 4.97 4.40 12.96
C PHE A 164 6.18 4.25 13.89
N ALA A 165 6.55 5.30 14.63
CA ALA A 165 7.69 5.26 15.55
C ALA A 165 7.51 4.18 16.64
N ASP A 166 6.31 4.09 17.23
CA ASP A 166 6.00 3.07 18.22
C ASP A 166 6.07 1.66 17.63
N THR A 167 5.53 1.47 16.42
CA THR A 167 5.59 0.18 15.71
C THR A 167 7.03 -0.21 15.40
N ALA A 168 7.84 0.73 14.91
CA ALA A 168 9.25 0.53 14.64
C ALA A 168 10.00 0.11 15.92
N GLY A 169 9.74 0.81 17.04
CA GLY A 169 10.33 0.50 18.34
C GLY A 169 9.90 -0.87 18.89
N VAL A 170 8.64 -1.28 18.72
CA VAL A 170 8.15 -2.62 19.11
C VAL A 170 8.88 -3.70 18.31
N LEU A 171 8.84 -3.61 16.98
CA LEU A 171 9.49 -4.58 16.09
C LEU A 171 11.00 -4.68 16.34
N HIS A 172 11.66 -3.54 16.59
CA HIS A 172 13.08 -3.53 16.92
C HIS A 172 13.36 -4.20 18.28
N ARG A 173 12.54 -3.94 19.32
CA ARG A 173 12.68 -4.66 20.60
C ARG A 173 12.45 -6.17 20.44
N ASP A 174 11.57 -6.55 19.53
CA ASP A 174 11.24 -7.96 19.23
C ASP A 174 12.24 -8.63 18.26
N GLY A 175 13.36 -7.97 17.95
CA GLY A 175 14.48 -8.58 17.21
C GLY A 175 14.51 -8.29 15.71
N VAL A 176 13.58 -7.48 15.17
CA VAL A 176 13.67 -7.05 13.76
C VAL A 176 14.88 -6.14 13.57
N ARG A 177 15.77 -6.53 12.64
CA ARG A 177 17.02 -5.82 12.35
C ARG A 177 17.15 -5.42 10.89
N VAL A 178 16.54 -6.18 9.98
CA VAL A 178 16.51 -5.93 8.55
C VAL A 178 15.13 -5.44 8.15
N TRP A 179 15.08 -4.32 7.44
CA TRP A 179 13.85 -3.68 7.01
C TRP A 179 13.82 -3.59 5.49
N LEU A 180 12.68 -3.93 4.88
CA LEU A 180 12.47 -3.81 3.45
C LEU A 180 11.16 -3.06 3.20
N GLU A 181 11.25 -1.85 2.64
CA GLU A 181 10.11 -1.08 2.21
C GLU A 181 9.74 -1.39 0.76
N LEU A 182 8.45 -1.60 0.52
CA LEU A 182 7.87 -1.77 -0.80
C LEU A 182 7.06 -0.51 -1.14
N GLY A 183 7.27 0.03 -2.34
CA GLY A 183 6.56 1.20 -2.82
C GLY A 183 7.32 1.96 -3.89
N PRO A 184 6.87 3.18 -4.21
CA PRO A 184 7.52 4.02 -5.22
C PRO A 184 8.73 4.79 -4.67
N ALA A 185 8.91 4.85 -3.35
CA ALA A 185 9.94 5.64 -2.68
C ALA A 185 10.46 4.90 -1.42
N ASP A 186 11.33 5.56 -0.65
CA ASP A 186 12.03 5.05 0.53
C ASP A 186 11.65 5.81 1.82
N VAL A 187 10.39 6.26 1.90
CA VAL A 187 9.93 7.19 2.94
C VAL A 187 10.07 6.60 4.34
N LEU A 188 9.57 5.38 4.56
CA LEU A 188 9.56 4.77 5.89
C LEU A 188 10.97 4.37 6.35
N VAL A 189 11.80 3.82 5.46
CA VAL A 189 13.18 3.47 5.81
C VAL A 189 14.01 4.68 6.17
N ARG A 190 13.77 5.84 5.54
CA ARG A 190 14.42 7.11 5.90
C ARG A 190 13.97 7.66 7.26
N LEU A 191 12.79 7.26 7.75
CA LEU A 191 12.30 7.64 9.08
C LEU A 191 12.82 6.72 10.20
N LEU A 192 13.30 5.50 9.89
CA LEU A 192 13.75 4.53 10.89
C LEU A 192 14.87 5.06 11.82
N PRO A 193 15.91 5.78 11.36
CA PRO A 193 16.95 6.30 12.26
C PRO A 193 16.42 7.25 13.33
N GLY A 194 15.36 8.01 13.02
CA GLY A 194 14.71 8.89 14.00
C GLY A 194 13.77 8.15 14.98
N CYS A 195 13.42 6.89 14.68
CA CYS A 195 12.54 6.07 15.50
C CYS A 195 13.30 5.07 16.39
N LEU A 196 14.52 4.72 16.01
CA LEU A 196 15.30 3.64 16.62
C LEU A 196 16.57 4.19 17.27
N PRO A 197 16.80 3.96 18.58
CA PRO A 197 17.95 4.52 19.28
C PRO A 197 19.30 4.09 18.70
N ASP A 198 19.41 2.85 18.23
CA ASP A 198 20.63 2.30 17.62
C ASP A 198 20.55 2.22 16.08
N GLY A 199 19.46 2.74 15.49
CA GLY A 199 19.15 2.57 14.07
C GLY A 199 18.81 1.13 13.66
N PRO A 200 18.41 0.92 12.39
CA PRO A 200 18.28 -0.43 11.83
C PRO A 200 19.65 -1.03 11.50
N ALA A 201 19.81 -2.35 11.59
CA ALA A 201 21.05 -2.99 11.16
C ALA A 201 21.20 -2.94 9.63
N ALA A 202 20.08 -3.08 8.91
CA ALA A 202 19.99 -2.83 7.49
C ALA A 202 18.57 -2.35 7.14
N ALA A 203 18.48 -1.38 6.24
CA ALA A 203 17.21 -0.91 5.70
C ALA A 203 17.33 -0.72 4.19
N PHE A 204 16.41 -1.33 3.46
CA PHE A 204 16.37 -1.31 2.00
C PHE A 204 15.00 -0.82 1.55
N ALA A 205 14.95 -0.09 0.45
CA ALA A 205 13.72 0.14 -0.28
C ALA A 205 13.82 -0.56 -1.62
N LEU A 206 12.84 -1.42 -1.94
CA LEU A 206 12.59 -1.80 -3.33
C LEU A 206 11.75 -0.68 -3.94
N SER A 207 12.32 0.51 -4.05
CA SER A 207 11.62 1.65 -4.61
C SER A 207 11.61 1.55 -6.13
N ARG A 208 10.48 1.90 -6.72
CA ARG A 208 10.41 2.17 -8.15
C ARG A 208 9.72 3.50 -8.33
N ASP A 209 10.52 4.55 -8.44
CA ASP A 209 10.04 5.92 -8.63
C ASP A 209 8.97 5.93 -9.72
N TRP A 210 7.90 6.68 -9.50
CA TRP A 210 6.87 6.89 -10.49
C TRP A 210 7.45 7.41 -11.82
N ALA A 211 8.48 8.26 -11.78
CA ALA A 211 9.17 8.72 -12.98
C ALA A 211 9.83 7.54 -13.73
N VAL A 212 10.47 6.62 -13.01
CA VAL A 212 11.08 5.40 -13.58
C VAL A 212 10.02 4.43 -14.09
N LEU A 213 8.84 4.36 -13.46
CA LEU A 213 7.71 3.60 -14.00
C LEU A 213 7.23 4.21 -15.33
N ARG A 214 6.99 5.52 -15.38
CA ARG A 214 6.45 6.24 -16.55
C ARG A 214 7.37 6.24 -17.78
N ALA A 215 8.68 6.10 -17.58
CA ALA A 215 9.65 6.14 -18.67
C ALA A 215 9.67 4.87 -19.55
N GLY A 216 8.97 3.79 -19.16
CA GLY A 216 8.90 2.53 -19.90
C GLY A 216 10.22 1.73 -19.87
N PRO A 217 10.22 0.45 -20.31
CA PRO A 217 11.45 -0.33 -20.44
C PRO A 217 12.30 0.22 -21.59
N GLY A 218 13.33 1.02 -21.28
CA GLY A 218 14.30 1.51 -22.27
C GLY A 218 14.75 2.97 -22.12
N ALA A 219 14.13 3.74 -21.22
CA ALA A 219 14.60 5.09 -20.90
C ALA A 219 15.74 5.00 -19.87
N GLU A 220 16.94 4.62 -20.33
CA GLU A 220 18.14 4.90 -19.55
C GLU A 220 18.25 6.42 -19.36
N SER A 221 18.44 6.83 -18.12
CA SER A 221 18.77 8.21 -17.76
C SER A 221 20.00 8.62 -18.54
N GLY A 222 19.80 9.45 -19.57
CA GLY A 222 20.88 10.06 -20.34
C GLY A 222 21.83 10.74 -19.38
N GLY A 223 22.98 10.10 -19.14
CA GLY A 223 24.07 10.61 -18.34
C GLY A 223 24.62 11.85 -19.00
N GLY A 224 24.12 13.01 -18.59
CA GLY A 224 24.78 14.27 -18.82
C GLY A 224 25.80 14.50 -17.72
N GLN A 225 27.06 14.23 -18.01
CA GLN A 225 28.22 14.89 -17.40
C GLN A 225 29.40 14.81 -18.37
N PRO A 226 30.42 15.70 -18.28
CA PRO A 226 30.82 16.47 -17.10
C PRO A 226 30.29 17.90 -16.99
#